data_AF-A0A7W8HCK3-F1
#
_entry.id   AF-A0A7W8HCK3-F1
#
_cell.length_a   1.000
_cell.length_b   1.000
_cell.length_c   1.000
_cell.angle_alpha   90.00
_cell.angle_beta   90.00
_cell.angle_gamma   90.00
#
_symmetry.space_group_name_H-M   'P 1'
#
loop_
_entity.id
_entity.type
_entity.pdbx_description
1 polymer ?
#
loop_
_entity_poly.entity_id
_entity_poly.type
_entity_poly.pdbx_seq_one_letter_code
_entity_poly.pdbx_strand_id
1 'polypeptide(L)' 'MDLKKRRRIIQSARWYMMEKKLPPDTPVRFDVVAIWGGTVKIYENAFYIE' A
#
# COMPACT_ATOMS: atom_id res chain seq x y z
N MET A 1 -9.87 6.96 2.91
CA MET A 1 -9.15 6.73 1.63
C MET A 1 -10.16 6.20 0.62
N ASP A 2 -10.19 6.71 -0.61
CA ASP A 2 -11.17 6.31 -1.62
C ASP A 2 -10.96 4.87 -2.14
N LEU A 3 -12.07 4.16 -2.45
CA LEU A 3 -12.05 2.77 -2.92
C LEU A 3 -11.28 2.60 -4.22
N LYS A 4 -11.42 3.53 -5.18
CA LYS A 4 -10.70 3.44 -6.46
C LYS A 4 -9.20 3.61 -6.25
N LYS A 5 -8.81 4.50 -5.33
CA LYS A 5 -7.40 4.68 -4.96
C LYS A 5 -6.81 3.42 -4.34
N ARG A 6 -7.52 2.79 -3.38
CA ARG A 6 -7.06 1.52 -2.77
C ARG A 6 -6.81 0.45 -3.82
N ARG A 7 -7.78 0.23 -4.71
CA ARG A 7 -7.68 -0.78 -5.79
C ARG A 7 -6.45 -0.57 -6.68
N ARG A 8 -6.16 0.69 -7.07
CA ARG A 8 -4.98 1.00 -7.88
C ARG A 8 -3.67 0.67 -7.16
N ILE A 9 -3.56 1.05 -5.89
CA ILE A 9 -2.35 0.77 -5.09
C ILE A 9 -2.15 -0.75 -4.91
N ILE A 10 -3.23 -1.49 -4.62
CA ILE A 10 -3.18 -2.95 -4.50
C ILE A 10 -2.71 -3.60 -5.81
N GLN A 11 -3.24 -3.16 -6.97
CA GLN A 11 -2.82 -3.72 -8.25
C GLN A 11 -1.36 -3.41 -8.59
N SER A 12 -0.87 -2.20 -8.28
CA SER A 12 0.55 -1.88 -8.43
C SER A 12 1.44 -2.75 -7.55
N ALA A 13 1.05 -3.00 -6.30
CA ALA A 13 1.79 -3.89 -5.41
C ALA A 13 1.81 -5.34 -5.92
N ARG A 14 0.67 -5.87 -6.36
CA ARG A 14 0.59 -7.21 -6.98
C ARG A 14 1.46 -7.33 -8.22
N TRP A 15 1.48 -6.29 -9.06
CA TRP A 15 2.33 -6.27 -10.24
C TRP A 15 3.82 -6.29 -9.87
N TYR A 16 4.22 -5.48 -8.89
CA TYR A 16 5.59 -5.49 -8.36
C TYR A 16 5.97 -6.86 -7.79
N MET A 17 5.09 -7.49 -7.01
CA MET A 17 5.34 -8.83 -6.47
C MET A 17 5.57 -9.86 -7.58
N MET A 18 4.74 -9.84 -8.63
CA MET A 18 4.91 -10.69 -9.80
C MET A 18 6.25 -10.43 -10.50
N GLU A 19 6.60 -9.17 -10.76
CA GLU A 19 7.87 -8.78 -11.39
C GLU A 19 9.08 -9.27 -10.57
N LYS A 20 8.99 -9.17 -9.25
CA LYS A 20 10.03 -9.62 -8.32
C LYS A 20 9.95 -11.10 -7.96
N LYS A 21 9.02 -11.86 -8.55
CA LYS A 21 8.79 -13.29 -8.29
C LYS A 21 8.59 -13.59 -6.80
N LEU A 22 7.93 -12.69 -6.08
CA LEU A 22 7.55 -12.90 -4.69
C LEU A 22 6.36 -13.87 -4.63
N PRO A 23 6.34 -14.80 -3.66
CA PRO A 23 5.21 -15.69 -3.45
C PRO A 23 3.88 -14.94 -3.25
N PRO A 24 2.74 -15.46 -3.75
CA PRO A 24 1.44 -14.81 -3.58
C PRO A 24 0.99 -14.63 -2.13
N ASP A 25 1.49 -15.47 -1.23
CA ASP A 25 1.25 -15.44 0.22
C ASP A 25 2.22 -14.53 0.98
N THR A 26 3.13 -13.84 0.28
CA THR A 26 4.02 -12.86 0.91
C THR A 26 3.19 -11.81 1.66
N PRO A 27 3.40 -11.61 2.96
CA PRO A 27 2.68 -10.58 3.71
C PRO A 27 2.96 -9.18 3.15
N VAL A 28 1.91 -8.42 2.89
CA VAL A 28 2.00 -7.04 2.36
C VAL A 28 1.33 -6.07 3.33
N ARG A 29 2.04 -5.00 3.69
CA ARG A 29 1.53 -3.88 4.49
C ARG A 29 1.44 -2.62 3.65
N PHE A 30 0.35 -1.88 3.81
CA PHE A 30 0.18 -0.57 3.17
C PHE A 30 0.16 0.54 4.21
N ASP A 31 1.17 1.41 4.15
CA ASP A 31 1.29 2.55 5.05
C ASP A 31 0.97 3.85 4.31
N VAL A 32 0.52 4.87 5.04
CA VAL A 32 0.28 6.21 4.52
C VAL A 32 1.15 7.22 5.26
N VAL A 33 1.98 7.94 4.51
CA VAL A 33 2.74 9.08 5.03
C VAL A 33 1.99 10.36 4.68
N ALA A 34 1.53 11.07 5.70
CA ALA A 34 0.95 12.40 5.57
C ALA A 34 2.01 13.46 5.85
N ILE A 35 2.15 14.41 4.93
CA ILE A 35 3.09 15.53 5.05
C ILE A 35 2.26 16.81 5.16
N TRP A 36 2.44 17.55 6.25
CA TRP A 36 1.72 18.80 6.49
C TRP A 36 2.63 19.83 7.15
N GLY A 37 2.87 20.97 6.47
CA GLY A 37 3.62 22.09 7.05
C GLY A 37 4.98 21.73 7.64
N GLY A 38 5.73 20.83 7.01
CA GLY A 38 7.02 20.33 7.51
C GLY A 38 6.93 19.19 8.53
N THR A 39 5.74 18.83 8.99
CA THR A 39 5.51 17.66 9.84
C THR A 39 5.24 16.42 8.98
N VAL A 40 5.89 15.32 9.33
CA VAL A 40 5.65 13.99 8.73
C VAL A 40 4.94 13.12 9.75
N LYS A 41 3.79 12.55 9.37
CA LYS A 41 3.05 11.59 10.17
C LYS A 41 2.85 10.30 9.38
N ILE A 42 3.18 9.18 10.01
CA ILE A 42 3.03 7.85 9.42
C ILE A 42 1.79 7.19 10.03
N TYR A 43 0.93 6.68 9.17
CA TYR A 43 -0.19 5.81 9.52
C TYR A 43 0.15 4.41 9.02
N GLU A 44 0.59 3.55 9.93
CA GLU A 44 0.88 2.16 9.60
C GLU A 44 -0.40 1.35 9.43
N ASN A 45 -0.36 0.30 8.60
CA ASN A 45 -1.53 -0.55 8.31
C ASN A 45 -2.77 0.26 7.88
N ALA A 46 -2.55 1.28 7.05
CA ALA A 46 -3.56 2.26 6.68
C ALA A 46 -4.78 1.64 5.98
N PHE A 47 -4.62 0.47 5.37
CA PHE A 47 -5.71 -0.36 4.86
C PHE A 47 -5.24 -1.80 4.57
N TYR A 48 -6.22 -2.69 4.40
CA TYR A 48 -6.02 -4.11 4.09
C TYR A 48 -6.53 -4.44 2.69
N ILE A 49 -6.10 -5.59 2.17
CA ILE A 49 -6.62 -6.19 0.94
C ILE A 49 -7.94 -6.88 1.31
N GLU A 50 -9.04 -6.41 0.77
CA GLU A 50 -10.33 -7.13 0.75
C GLU A 50 -10.33 -8.16 -0.39
#